data_AF-A0A7Y9G9N4-F1
#
_entry.id   AF-A0A7Y9G9N4-F1
#
_cell.length_a   1.000
_cell.length_b   1.000
_cell.length_c   1.000
_cell.angle_alpha   90.00
_cell.angle_beta   90.00
_cell.angle_gamma   90.00
#
_symmetry.space_group_name_H-M   'P 1'
#
loop_
_entity.id
_entity.type
_entity.pdbx_description
1 polymer ?
#
loop_
_entity_poly.entity_id
_entity_poly.type
_entity_poly.pdbx_seq_one_letter_code
_entity_poly.pdbx_strand_id
1 'polypeptide(L)'
;MPRSHCKKTPGRHRKPNSLSLTWRTTGGVVVGAAVIGTAAATAQASVLPFGSAPARPAAAADLAPGLTAHGDPSRLTSRRSSEDEPETTGPKAPAKKKDRPARPQATTSAKAAAKSRPTAAQAIGLARSQVGVEEDGGGETKFQEWYMATSRAQETLARDGGSLDGYGDANWCDMFVSWVGEQIGFTDQIGSDAWTVAHARWFQEHGRWGTEPRPGAIVFFAWDGGESVDDIQHVGMVIKKVDDGTIETVEGNTDNAVRVRERSTDVVVGYGYPDYRS
;
A
#
# COMPACT_ATOMS: atom_id res chain seq x y z
N MET A 1 -1.35 -38.50 -32.77
CA MET A 1 -0.27 -37.66 -32.21
C MET A 1 -0.45 -37.64 -30.69
N PRO A 2 0.33 -38.41 -29.91
CA PRO A 2 0.23 -38.34 -28.46
C PRO A 2 1.04 -37.15 -27.93
N ARG A 3 0.41 -36.36 -27.05
CA ARG A 3 1.02 -35.20 -26.37
C ARG A 3 2.02 -35.70 -25.33
N SER A 4 3.27 -35.29 -25.48
CA SER A 4 4.36 -35.53 -24.53
C SER A 4 4.10 -34.76 -23.23
N HIS A 5 3.98 -35.49 -22.12
CA HIS A 5 3.97 -34.91 -20.78
C HIS A 5 5.38 -34.41 -20.42
N CYS A 6 5.55 -33.09 -20.30
CA CYS A 6 6.74 -32.49 -19.73
C CYS A 6 6.68 -32.64 -18.20
N LYS A 7 7.55 -33.49 -17.64
CA LYS A 7 7.73 -33.59 -16.17
C LYS A 7 8.52 -32.36 -15.71
N LYS A 8 7.91 -31.49 -14.91
CA LYS A 8 8.61 -30.43 -14.18
C LYS A 8 9.50 -31.06 -13.10
N THR A 9 10.74 -30.60 -13.01
CA THR A 9 11.74 -30.99 -12.01
C THR A 9 11.35 -30.43 -10.64
N PRO A 10 11.41 -31.20 -9.54
CA PRO A 10 11.06 -30.69 -8.22
C PRO A 10 12.09 -29.65 -7.74
N GLY A 11 11.59 -28.48 -7.34
CA GLY A 11 12.37 -27.38 -6.78
C GLY A 11 13.04 -27.76 -5.46
N ARG A 12 14.20 -27.13 -5.20
CA ARG A 12 15.01 -27.36 -4.00
C ARG A 12 14.22 -27.08 -2.72
N HIS A 13 14.13 -28.09 -1.85
CA HIS A 13 13.66 -27.97 -0.47
C HIS A 13 14.32 -26.79 0.26
N ARG A 14 13.50 -25.81 0.66
CA ARG A 14 13.88 -24.79 1.66
C ARG A 14 13.73 -25.41 3.04
N LYS A 15 14.84 -25.55 3.78
CA LYS A 15 14.82 -26.06 5.16
C LYS A 15 14.25 -24.97 6.10
N PRO A 16 13.32 -25.31 7.02
CA PRO A 16 12.95 -24.41 8.10
C PRO A 16 14.06 -24.40 9.18
N ASN A 17 14.53 -23.22 9.55
CA ASN A 17 15.30 -23.03 10.77
C ASN A 17 14.32 -22.94 11.94
N SER A 18 14.28 -23.97 12.80
CA SER A 18 13.58 -23.91 14.08
C SER A 18 14.56 -23.43 15.16
N LEU A 19 14.37 -22.21 15.66
CA LEU A 19 14.94 -21.78 16.94
C LEU A 19 13.83 -21.85 17.99
N SER A 20 13.83 -22.94 18.76
CA SER A 20 13.01 -23.10 19.96
C SER A 20 13.72 -22.43 21.15
N LEU A 21 13.19 -21.30 21.61
CA LEU A 21 13.63 -20.67 22.86
C LEU A 21 12.85 -21.29 24.03
N THR A 22 13.52 -22.09 24.85
CA THR A 22 12.97 -22.62 26.10
C THR A 22 13.41 -21.72 27.24
N TRP A 23 12.49 -21.01 27.88
CA TRP A 23 12.79 -20.23 29.08
C TRP A 23 12.71 -21.15 30.31
N ARG A 24 13.80 -21.24 31.09
CA ARG A 24 13.75 -21.69 32.49
C ARG A 24 14.55 -20.73 33.35
N THR A 25 13.84 -20.07 34.25
CA THR A 25 14.34 -19.39 35.44
C THR A 25 14.84 -20.39 36.47
N THR A 26 15.95 -20.08 37.16
CA THR A 26 16.16 -20.16 38.64
C THR A 26 17.61 -19.72 38.94
N GLY A 27 17.81 -18.85 39.93
CA GLY A 27 19.08 -18.19 40.22
C GLY A 27 20.07 -18.97 41.11
N GLY A 28 21.20 -18.31 41.42
CA GLY A 28 22.14 -18.74 42.46
C GLY A 28 23.57 -18.20 42.32
N VAL A 29 23.86 -17.14 43.12
CA VAL A 29 25.11 -16.83 43.87
C VAL A 29 26.47 -16.67 43.15
N VAL A 30 27.14 -15.57 43.55
CA VAL A 30 28.49 -15.06 43.24
C VAL A 30 29.61 -15.81 43.96
N VAL A 31 30.71 -16.15 43.27
CA VAL A 31 32.17 -16.12 43.65
C VAL A 31 32.92 -16.31 42.31
N GLY A 32 33.85 -15.49 41.79
CA GLY A 32 34.99 -14.79 42.35
C GLY A 32 36.27 -15.35 41.70
N ALA A 33 36.95 -14.59 40.82
CA ALA A 33 38.41 -14.65 40.55
C ALA A 33 38.79 -13.69 39.41
N ALA A 34 39.72 -12.77 39.71
CA ALA A 34 40.35 -11.85 38.77
C ALA A 34 41.51 -12.51 38.04
N VAL A 35 41.71 -12.21 36.75
CA VAL A 35 43.06 -12.13 36.12
C VAL A 35 43.05 -11.04 35.04
N ILE A 36 44.08 -10.21 35.12
CA ILE A 36 44.45 -9.09 34.25
C ILE A 36 44.96 -9.61 32.89
N GLY A 37 44.58 -8.95 31.79
CA GLY A 37 45.19 -9.20 30.48
C GLY A 37 44.85 -8.12 29.46
N THR A 38 45.72 -7.12 29.33
CA THR A 38 45.69 -6.10 28.28
C THR A 38 46.23 -6.70 26.98
N ALA A 39 45.49 -6.61 25.87
CA ALA A 39 46.06 -6.62 24.53
C ALA A 39 45.12 -5.89 23.55
N ALA A 40 45.60 -4.76 23.04
CA ALA A 40 45.03 -4.03 21.93
C ALA A 40 45.46 -4.67 20.60
N ALA A 41 44.56 -4.75 19.61
CA ALA A 41 44.93 -4.83 18.20
C ALA A 41 43.74 -4.44 17.29
N THR A 42 43.82 -3.19 16.80
CA THR A 42 43.53 -2.72 15.43
C THR A 42 42.18 -3.08 14.78
N ALA A 43 41.28 -2.10 14.76
CA ALA A 43 40.27 -1.95 13.72
C ALA A 43 40.93 -1.56 12.39
N GLN A 44 40.53 -2.20 11.30
CA GLN A 44 40.70 -1.67 9.94
C GLN A 44 39.31 -1.52 9.32
N ALA A 45 38.86 -0.26 9.26
CA ALA A 45 37.76 0.17 8.41
C ALA A 45 38.35 0.59 7.06
N SER A 46 38.01 -0.14 6.00
CA SER A 46 38.33 0.25 4.62
C SER A 46 37.37 1.35 4.18
N VAL A 47 37.84 2.59 4.16
CA VAL A 47 37.15 3.72 3.53
C VAL A 47 37.69 3.84 2.09
N LEU A 48 36.80 3.67 1.11
CA LEU A 48 37.08 3.97 -0.30
C LEU A 48 37.13 5.50 -0.49
N PRO A 49 38.13 6.06 -1.20
CA PRO A 49 38.16 7.49 -1.45
C PRO A 49 37.35 7.85 -2.71
N PHE A 50 36.28 8.64 -2.52
CA PHE A 50 35.67 9.43 -3.59
C PHE A 50 36.59 10.61 -3.92
N GLY A 51 37.11 10.65 -5.15
CA GLY A 51 37.91 11.75 -5.66
C GLY A 51 37.06 13.01 -5.91
N SER A 52 37.50 14.14 -5.35
CA SER A 52 36.99 15.47 -5.67
C SER A 52 37.83 16.12 -6.77
N ALA A 53 37.14 16.75 -7.72
CA ALA A 53 37.69 17.56 -8.80
C ALA A 53 38.36 18.86 -8.28
N PRO A 54 39.32 19.45 -9.04
CA PRO A 54 39.78 20.80 -8.77
C PRO A 54 38.99 21.84 -9.58
N ALA A 55 38.80 23.01 -8.97
CA ALA A 55 38.16 24.18 -9.56
C ALA A 55 39.17 25.31 -9.85
N ARG A 56 38.73 26.21 -10.76
CA ARG A 56 39.05 27.66 -10.95
C ARG A 56 40.04 28.06 -12.08
N PRO A 57 40.03 29.34 -12.55
CA PRO A 57 38.90 30.23 -12.90
C PRO A 57 39.16 31.10 -14.17
N ALA A 58 38.14 31.81 -14.69
CA ALA A 58 38.22 33.11 -15.42
C ALA A 58 36.79 33.51 -15.88
N ALA A 59 36.17 34.57 -15.34
CA ALA A 59 36.26 35.99 -15.72
C ALA A 59 35.45 36.37 -16.98
N ALA A 60 34.58 37.36 -16.80
CA ALA A 60 33.55 37.87 -17.70
C ALA A 60 34.06 38.91 -18.71
N ALA A 61 33.36 39.07 -19.84
CA ALA A 61 33.03 40.36 -20.45
C ALA A 61 32.08 40.19 -21.65
N ASP A 62 31.15 41.14 -21.75
CA ASP A 62 30.16 41.41 -22.80
C ASP A 62 30.70 41.44 -24.23
N LEU A 63 29.81 41.23 -25.22
CA LEU A 63 29.51 42.15 -26.33
C LEU A 63 28.52 41.49 -27.34
N ALA A 64 27.33 42.06 -27.47
CA ALA A 64 26.52 42.04 -28.70
C ALA A 64 26.93 43.24 -29.58
N PRO A 65 26.80 43.19 -30.92
CA PRO A 65 25.52 43.41 -31.66
C PRO A 65 25.41 42.45 -32.88
N GLY A 66 24.36 42.33 -33.71
CA GLY A 66 23.10 43.01 -33.96
C GLY A 66 22.69 42.73 -35.44
N LEU A 67 21.37 42.75 -35.73
CA LEU A 67 20.69 42.79 -37.05
C LEU A 67 20.66 41.49 -37.92
N THR A 68 19.57 41.05 -38.57
CA THR A 68 18.23 41.62 -38.86
C THR A 68 17.25 40.55 -39.40
N ALA A 69 15.96 40.68 -39.00
CA ALA A 69 14.68 40.68 -39.74
C ALA A 69 14.39 39.63 -40.86
N HIS A 70 13.18 39.10 -41.12
CA HIS A 70 11.79 39.62 -41.18
C HIS A 70 10.81 38.42 -41.03
N GLY A 71 9.52 38.51 -40.71
CA GLY A 71 8.59 39.62 -40.53
C GLY A 71 7.21 39.08 -40.09
N ASP A 72 6.45 39.95 -39.45
CA ASP A 72 4.99 39.91 -39.26
C ASP A 72 4.43 41.03 -40.17
N PRO A 73 3.13 41.05 -40.56
CA PRO A 73 2.27 41.89 -39.73
C PRO A 73 0.76 41.55 -39.69
N SER A 74 0.15 42.12 -38.64
CA SER A 74 -1.14 42.85 -38.63
C SER A 74 -2.42 42.13 -38.21
N ARG A 75 -2.69 42.33 -36.92
CA ARG A 75 -3.92 42.84 -36.29
C ARG A 75 -4.80 43.75 -37.19
N LEU A 76 -6.12 43.52 -37.20
CA LEU A 76 -7.12 44.59 -37.36
C LEU A 76 -8.38 44.32 -36.54
N THR A 77 -8.85 45.40 -35.96
CA THR A 77 -10.01 45.60 -35.08
C THR A 77 -11.30 45.91 -35.82
N SER A 78 -12.43 45.54 -35.20
CA SER A 78 -13.69 46.31 -35.07
C SER A 78 -14.52 46.70 -36.31
N ARG A 79 -15.82 46.33 -36.29
CA ARG A 79 -17.03 47.19 -36.34
C ARG A 79 -18.24 46.31 -36.70
N ARG A 80 -19.33 46.25 -35.91
CA ARG A 80 -20.37 47.25 -35.54
C ARG A 80 -21.47 47.33 -36.60
N SER A 81 -22.72 47.22 -36.13
CA SER A 81 -23.97 47.90 -36.57
C SER A 81 -25.17 46.92 -36.54
N SER A 82 -26.38 47.28 -36.12
CA SER A 82 -26.97 48.47 -35.48
C SER A 82 -28.47 48.22 -35.23
N GLU A 83 -29.09 49.13 -34.47
CA GLU A 83 -30.54 49.43 -34.36
C GLU A 83 -31.38 48.44 -33.52
N ASP A 84 -32.29 48.85 -32.63
CA ASP A 84 -33.04 50.10 -32.49
C ASP A 84 -33.60 50.24 -31.05
N GLU A 85 -33.76 51.47 -30.56
CA GLU A 85 -34.50 51.89 -29.35
C GLU A 85 -35.48 52.98 -29.83
N PRO A 86 -36.71 53.15 -29.30
CA PRO A 86 -36.82 53.78 -27.97
C PRO A 86 -38.13 53.57 -27.15
N GLU A 87 -38.00 53.99 -25.88
CA GLU A 87 -38.97 54.73 -25.03
C GLU A 87 -40.20 54.04 -24.36
N THR A 88 -40.10 54.03 -23.02
CA THR A 88 -41.07 54.53 -22.01
C THR A 88 -42.44 53.87 -21.84
N THR A 89 -42.67 53.22 -20.69
CA THR A 89 -43.74 53.53 -19.69
C THR A 89 -43.69 52.55 -18.50
N GLY A 90 -43.81 53.07 -17.27
CA GLY A 90 -43.93 52.28 -16.04
C GLY A 90 -45.34 51.68 -15.81
N PRO A 91 -45.70 51.30 -14.58
CA PRO A 91 -45.40 50.00 -13.97
C PRO A 91 -46.67 49.18 -13.65
N LYS A 92 -46.59 47.84 -13.56
CA LYS A 92 -47.62 47.01 -12.90
C LYS A 92 -47.06 45.77 -12.18
N ALA A 93 -47.66 45.54 -11.01
CA ALA A 93 -47.37 44.66 -9.89
C ALA A 93 -47.26 43.13 -10.20
N PRO A 94 -46.81 42.30 -9.22
CA PRO A 94 -46.03 41.09 -9.48
C PRO A 94 -46.88 39.80 -9.62
N ALA A 95 -46.44 38.89 -10.49
CA ALA A 95 -46.98 37.54 -10.59
C ALA A 95 -46.03 36.52 -9.90
N LYS A 96 -46.51 36.03 -8.74
CA LYS A 96 -46.20 34.79 -8.01
C LYS A 96 -45.01 33.94 -8.50
N LYS A 97 -43.92 33.95 -7.71
CA LYS A 97 -42.97 32.82 -7.65
C LYS A 97 -43.72 31.56 -7.22
N LYS A 98 -43.72 30.53 -8.07
CA LYS A 98 -43.99 29.15 -7.65
C LYS A 98 -42.75 28.65 -6.93
N ASP A 99 -42.87 28.44 -5.63
CA ASP A 99 -41.89 27.71 -4.84
C ASP A 99 -41.67 26.32 -5.46
N ARG A 100 -40.44 26.08 -5.92
CA ARG A 100 -39.96 24.76 -6.29
C ARG A 100 -39.32 24.19 -5.02
N PRO A 101 -39.84 23.10 -4.42
CA PRO A 101 -39.27 22.60 -3.18
C PRO A 101 -37.83 22.13 -3.42
N ALA A 102 -36.92 22.60 -2.57
CA ALA A 102 -35.54 22.13 -2.52
C ALA A 102 -35.53 20.61 -2.28
N ARG A 103 -34.87 19.88 -3.19
CA ARG A 103 -34.73 18.42 -3.18
C ARG A 103 -33.85 17.98 -2.00
N PRO A 104 -34.37 17.24 -1.01
CA PRO A 104 -33.55 16.60 0.02
C PRO A 104 -33.12 15.22 -0.49
N GLN A 105 -32.12 15.17 -1.38
CA GLN A 105 -31.60 13.87 -1.86
C GLN A 105 -30.12 13.60 -1.54
N ALA A 106 -29.34 14.61 -1.16
CA ALA A 106 -27.94 14.38 -0.78
C ALA A 106 -27.81 13.62 0.56
N THR A 107 -28.71 13.89 1.53
CA THR A 107 -28.64 13.28 2.87
C THR A 107 -29.22 11.87 2.93
N THR A 108 -30.18 11.53 2.07
CA THR A 108 -30.81 10.21 2.03
C THR A 108 -29.94 9.19 1.28
N SER A 109 -29.30 9.60 0.17
CA SER A 109 -28.39 8.73 -0.60
C SER A 109 -27.09 8.40 0.15
N ALA A 110 -26.47 9.37 0.83
CA ALA A 110 -25.28 9.12 1.65
C ALA A 110 -25.59 8.17 2.84
N LYS A 111 -26.76 8.35 3.48
CA LYS A 111 -27.20 7.49 4.59
C LYS A 111 -27.59 6.08 4.13
N ALA A 112 -28.10 5.92 2.91
CA ALA A 112 -28.37 4.60 2.31
C ALA A 112 -27.08 3.89 1.89
N ALA A 113 -26.12 4.62 1.30
CA ALA A 113 -24.80 4.09 0.95
C ALA A 113 -23.98 3.69 2.18
N ALA A 114 -24.08 4.43 3.29
CA ALA A 114 -23.45 4.05 4.56
C ALA A 114 -24.02 2.73 5.13
N LYS A 115 -25.30 2.41 4.87
CA LYS A 115 -25.92 1.15 5.31
C LYS A 115 -25.53 -0.05 4.45
N SER A 116 -25.05 0.14 3.22
CA SER A 116 -24.62 -0.95 2.35
C SER A 116 -23.14 -1.33 2.51
N ARG A 117 -22.32 -0.48 3.16
CA ARG A 117 -20.90 -0.78 3.39
C ARG A 117 -20.73 -1.95 4.39
N PRO A 118 -19.75 -2.84 4.17
CA PRO A 118 -19.43 -3.90 5.12
C PRO A 118 -18.91 -3.33 6.44
N THR A 119 -19.04 -4.10 7.51
CA THR A 119 -18.41 -3.80 8.81
C THR A 119 -17.02 -4.44 8.90
N ALA A 120 -16.16 -3.91 9.77
CA ALA A 120 -14.87 -4.54 10.06
C ALA A 120 -15.03 -5.99 10.55
N ALA A 121 -16.06 -6.27 11.34
CA ALA A 121 -16.36 -7.63 11.81
C ALA A 121 -16.69 -8.60 10.68
N GLN A 122 -17.35 -8.15 9.60
CA GLN A 122 -17.61 -8.97 8.42
C GLN A 122 -16.31 -9.29 7.66
N ALA A 123 -15.43 -8.30 7.48
CA ALA A 123 -14.12 -8.50 6.85
C ALA A 123 -13.25 -9.47 7.68
N ILE A 124 -13.15 -9.25 8.99
CA ILE A 124 -12.43 -10.13 9.92
C ILE A 124 -13.03 -11.54 9.92
N GLY A 125 -14.36 -11.66 9.94
CA GLY A 125 -15.06 -12.95 9.93
C GLY A 125 -14.75 -13.74 8.65
N LEU A 126 -14.76 -13.07 7.50
CA LEU A 126 -14.36 -13.69 6.24
C LEU A 126 -12.89 -14.11 6.26
N ALA A 127 -11.97 -13.24 6.66
CA ALA A 127 -10.55 -13.57 6.74
C ALA A 127 -10.28 -14.75 7.68
N ARG A 128 -10.93 -14.77 8.86
CA ARG A 128 -10.86 -15.89 9.83
C ARG A 128 -11.42 -17.20 9.27
N SER A 129 -12.45 -17.16 8.44
CA SER A 129 -13.00 -18.38 7.81
C SER A 129 -11.99 -19.10 6.90
N GLN A 130 -10.90 -18.42 6.52
CA GLN A 130 -9.83 -18.98 5.69
C GLN A 130 -8.70 -19.60 6.51
N VAL A 131 -8.70 -19.49 7.84
CA VAL A 131 -7.67 -20.08 8.70
C VAL A 131 -7.59 -21.59 8.45
N GLY A 132 -6.38 -22.07 8.15
CA GLY A 132 -6.14 -23.46 7.78
C GLY A 132 -5.97 -23.70 6.28
N VAL A 133 -6.34 -22.75 5.41
CA VAL A 133 -5.95 -22.81 4.00
C VAL A 133 -4.43 -22.70 3.92
N GLU A 134 -3.79 -23.67 3.30
CA GLU A 134 -2.34 -23.79 3.16
C GLU A 134 -1.95 -24.07 1.72
N GLU A 135 -0.66 -23.88 1.43
CA GLU A 135 -0.06 -24.21 0.15
C GLU A 135 -0.26 -25.69 -0.19
N ASP A 136 -0.55 -25.98 -1.45
CA ASP A 136 -0.61 -27.34 -1.96
C ASP A 136 0.79 -27.94 -2.17
N GLY A 137 0.87 -29.13 -2.78
CA GLY A 137 2.15 -29.79 -3.07
C GLY A 137 3.06 -29.02 -4.03
N GLY A 138 2.53 -28.02 -4.74
CA GLY A 138 3.26 -27.11 -5.61
C GLY A 138 3.72 -25.82 -4.93
N GLY A 139 3.29 -25.54 -3.70
CA GLY A 139 3.51 -24.23 -3.07
C GLY A 139 2.45 -23.19 -3.43
N GLU A 140 1.37 -23.60 -4.11
CA GLU A 140 0.34 -22.71 -4.64
C GLU A 140 -0.90 -22.69 -3.73
N THR A 141 -1.69 -21.63 -3.84
CA THR A 141 -2.95 -21.45 -3.12
C THR A 141 -4.01 -20.90 -4.05
N LYS A 142 -5.29 -21.08 -3.66
CA LYS A 142 -6.42 -20.44 -4.34
C LYS A 142 -6.32 -18.91 -4.40
N PHE A 143 -5.51 -18.26 -3.54
CA PHE A 143 -5.34 -16.81 -3.55
C PHE A 143 -4.44 -16.36 -4.70
N GLN A 144 -3.37 -17.10 -4.99
CA GLN A 144 -2.52 -16.86 -6.16
C GLN A 144 -3.29 -17.17 -7.45
N GLU A 145 -3.98 -18.32 -7.49
CA GLU A 145 -4.82 -18.71 -8.63
C GLU A 145 -5.87 -17.63 -8.93
N TRP A 146 -6.59 -17.17 -7.89
CA TRP A 146 -7.54 -16.07 -8.02
C TRP A 146 -6.87 -14.79 -8.51
N TYR A 147 -5.75 -14.38 -7.90
CA TYR A 147 -5.10 -13.11 -8.23
C TYR A 147 -4.68 -13.09 -9.70
N MET A 148 -4.07 -14.17 -10.19
CA MET A 148 -3.69 -14.33 -11.60
C MET A 148 -4.86 -14.22 -12.58
N ALA A 149 -6.08 -14.55 -12.15
CA ALA A 149 -7.28 -14.43 -12.97
C ALA A 149 -7.88 -13.01 -12.99
N THR A 150 -7.37 -12.08 -12.18
CA THR A 150 -7.88 -10.70 -12.12
C THR A 150 -7.30 -9.79 -13.20
N SER A 151 -8.02 -8.74 -13.58
CA SER A 151 -7.44 -7.63 -14.37
C SER A 151 -6.31 -6.95 -13.61
N ARG A 152 -6.39 -6.93 -12.27
CA ARG A 152 -5.38 -6.32 -11.41
C ARG A 152 -4.01 -6.96 -11.58
N ALA A 153 -3.93 -8.28 -11.74
CA ALA A 153 -2.66 -8.95 -12.03
C ALA A 153 -1.99 -8.44 -13.32
N GLN A 154 -2.78 -8.10 -14.34
CA GLN A 154 -2.24 -7.51 -15.58
C GLN A 154 -1.73 -6.08 -15.36
N GLU A 155 -2.45 -5.29 -14.56
CA GLU A 155 -2.03 -3.93 -14.19
C GLU A 155 -0.72 -3.93 -13.40
N THR A 156 -0.59 -4.83 -12.42
CA THR A 156 0.64 -4.94 -11.61
C THR A 156 1.80 -5.50 -12.42
N LEU A 157 1.57 -6.44 -13.35
CA LEU A 157 2.61 -6.85 -14.32
C LEU A 157 3.06 -5.70 -15.22
N ALA A 158 2.15 -4.85 -15.67
CA ALA A 158 2.51 -3.69 -16.48
C ALA A 158 3.30 -2.65 -15.67
N ARG A 159 3.01 -2.51 -14.37
CA ARG A 159 3.71 -1.61 -13.43
C ARG A 159 5.11 -2.14 -13.05
N ASP A 160 5.20 -3.42 -12.71
CA ASP A 160 6.35 -3.99 -12.00
C ASP A 160 7.21 -4.91 -12.89
N GLY A 161 6.70 -5.33 -14.05
CA GLY A 161 7.30 -6.35 -14.89
C GLY A 161 7.05 -7.79 -14.37
N GLY A 162 7.82 -8.74 -14.89
CA GLY A 162 7.70 -10.16 -14.54
C GLY A 162 6.79 -10.95 -15.48
N SER A 163 6.17 -12.01 -14.96
CA SER A 163 5.29 -12.91 -15.70
C SER A 163 4.09 -13.32 -14.84
N LEU A 164 2.94 -13.57 -15.46
CA LEU A 164 1.73 -13.98 -14.76
C LEU A 164 1.94 -15.23 -13.90
N ASP A 165 2.59 -16.26 -14.47
CA ASP A 165 2.95 -17.49 -13.76
C ASP A 165 3.84 -17.23 -12.53
N GLY A 166 4.56 -16.11 -12.49
CA GLY A 166 5.42 -15.74 -11.37
C GLY A 166 4.65 -15.49 -10.08
N TYR A 167 3.34 -15.19 -10.16
CA TYR A 167 2.50 -15.07 -8.97
C TYR A 167 2.22 -16.42 -8.30
N GLY A 168 2.24 -17.53 -9.06
CA GLY A 168 2.08 -18.88 -8.50
C GLY A 168 3.20 -19.25 -7.50
N ASP A 169 4.40 -18.73 -7.72
CA ASP A 169 5.57 -18.95 -6.84
C ASP A 169 5.82 -17.82 -5.84
N ALA A 170 5.03 -16.74 -5.87
CA ALA A 170 5.22 -15.55 -5.05
C ALA A 170 4.62 -15.69 -3.64
N ASN A 171 5.19 -14.97 -2.66
CA ASN A 171 4.57 -14.81 -1.35
C ASN A 171 3.16 -14.21 -1.51
N TRP A 172 2.16 -14.86 -0.93
CA TRP A 172 0.75 -14.58 -1.24
C TRP A 172 0.00 -13.84 -0.12
N CYS A 173 0.71 -13.30 0.88
CA CYS A 173 0.11 -12.56 2.00
C CYS A 173 -0.79 -11.41 1.53
N ASP A 174 -0.36 -10.63 0.54
CA ASP A 174 -1.12 -9.48 0.05
C ASP A 174 -2.23 -9.85 -0.94
N MET A 175 -2.02 -10.95 -1.69
CA MET A 175 -3.07 -11.54 -2.52
C MET A 175 -4.23 -12.05 -1.65
N PHE A 176 -3.95 -12.58 -0.47
CA PHE A 176 -4.97 -12.95 0.51
C PHE A 176 -5.77 -11.75 1.01
N VAL A 177 -5.10 -10.66 1.40
CA VAL A 177 -5.79 -9.42 1.84
C VAL A 177 -6.64 -8.83 0.70
N SER A 178 -6.08 -8.79 -0.50
CA SER A 178 -6.78 -8.34 -1.72
C SER A 178 -8.01 -9.20 -2.02
N TRP A 179 -7.89 -10.53 -1.86
CA TRP A 179 -9.00 -11.46 -2.02
C TRP A 179 -10.11 -11.17 -1.01
N VAL A 180 -9.78 -10.93 0.26
CA VAL A 180 -10.77 -10.57 1.29
C VAL A 180 -11.53 -9.32 0.87
N GLY A 181 -10.82 -8.28 0.39
CA GLY A 181 -11.45 -7.05 -0.10
C GLY A 181 -12.38 -7.25 -1.29
N GLU A 182 -12.00 -8.09 -2.25
CA GLU A 182 -12.84 -8.47 -3.40
C GLU A 182 -14.11 -9.19 -2.96
N GLN A 183 -14.00 -10.19 -2.08
CA GLN A 183 -15.14 -11.00 -1.65
C GLN A 183 -16.22 -10.21 -0.91
N ILE A 184 -15.83 -9.12 -0.22
CA ILE A 184 -16.79 -8.22 0.45
C ILE A 184 -17.18 -7.02 -0.42
N GLY A 185 -16.71 -6.95 -1.67
CA GLY A 185 -16.98 -5.85 -2.59
C GLY A 185 -16.46 -4.50 -2.10
N PHE A 186 -15.26 -4.48 -1.52
CA PHE A 186 -14.70 -3.32 -0.80
C PHE A 186 -13.27 -2.97 -1.22
N THR A 187 -12.91 -3.31 -2.46
CA THR A 187 -11.59 -3.03 -3.05
C THR A 187 -11.31 -1.54 -3.22
N ASP A 188 -12.32 -0.69 -3.34
CA ASP A 188 -12.17 0.78 -3.33
C ASP A 188 -11.72 1.32 -1.97
N GLN A 189 -11.83 0.51 -0.91
CA GLN A 189 -11.47 0.86 0.47
C GLN A 189 -10.25 0.12 0.99
N ILE A 190 -10.15 -1.18 0.69
CA ILE A 190 -9.03 -2.02 1.08
C ILE A 190 -7.87 -1.90 0.10
N GLY A 191 -8.09 -1.63 -1.18
CA GLY A 191 -7.05 -1.77 -2.21
C GLY A 191 -6.96 -3.21 -2.72
N SER A 192 -6.08 -3.43 -3.69
CA SER A 192 -5.76 -4.76 -4.24
C SER A 192 -4.37 -4.73 -4.85
N ASP A 193 -3.46 -5.55 -4.35
CA ASP A 193 -2.09 -5.70 -4.86
C ASP A 193 -1.49 -7.07 -4.49
N ALA A 194 -0.41 -7.43 -5.16
CA ALA A 194 0.42 -8.58 -4.79
C ALA A 194 1.69 -8.13 -4.07
N TRP A 195 2.06 -6.85 -4.18
CA TRP A 195 3.25 -6.29 -3.59
C TRP A 195 2.92 -5.37 -2.40
N THR A 196 3.33 -5.81 -1.22
CA THR A 196 3.04 -5.17 0.08
C THR A 196 3.43 -3.69 0.14
N VAL A 197 4.59 -3.31 -0.42
CA VAL A 197 5.07 -1.92 -0.45
C VAL A 197 4.14 -1.05 -1.31
N ALA A 198 3.75 -1.54 -2.50
CA ALA A 198 2.82 -0.81 -3.36
C ALA A 198 1.44 -0.66 -2.71
N HIS A 199 0.98 -1.67 -1.97
CA HIS A 199 -0.29 -1.60 -1.26
C HIS A 199 -0.27 -0.60 -0.10
N ALA A 200 0.82 -0.55 0.67
CA ALA A 200 1.01 0.46 1.70
C ALA A 200 1.01 1.89 1.11
N ARG A 201 1.73 2.09 0.00
CA ARG A 201 1.72 3.37 -0.74
C ARG A 201 0.33 3.75 -1.25
N TRP A 202 -0.45 2.78 -1.73
CA TRP A 202 -1.84 3.01 -2.13
C TRP A 202 -2.66 3.58 -0.96
N PHE A 203 -2.55 3.02 0.25
CA PHE A 203 -3.22 3.59 1.42
C PHE A 203 -2.75 5.02 1.76
N GLN A 204 -1.46 5.31 1.60
CA GLN A 204 -0.91 6.66 1.79
C GLN A 204 -1.50 7.65 0.78
N GLU A 205 -1.50 7.29 -0.50
CA GLU A 205 -2.04 8.10 -1.61
C GLU A 205 -3.55 8.38 -1.44
N HIS A 206 -4.27 7.46 -0.80
CA HIS A 206 -5.71 7.61 -0.54
C HIS A 206 -6.02 8.29 0.80
N GLY A 207 -4.99 8.76 1.54
CA GLY A 207 -5.16 9.44 2.83
C GLY A 207 -5.71 8.51 3.93
N ARG A 208 -5.43 7.21 3.84
CA ARG A 208 -5.94 6.15 4.72
C ARG A 208 -4.83 5.40 5.45
N TRP A 209 -3.68 6.03 5.62
CA TRP A 209 -2.54 5.48 6.35
C TRP A 209 -2.45 6.05 7.76
N GLY A 210 -2.00 5.25 8.73
CA GLY A 210 -1.60 5.74 10.05
C GLY A 210 -0.96 4.68 10.93
N THR A 211 -0.89 4.94 12.24
CA THR A 211 -0.04 4.22 13.19
C THR A 211 -0.80 3.51 14.30
N GLU A 212 -2.11 3.67 14.38
CA GLU A 212 -2.94 3.08 15.44
C GLU A 212 -3.63 1.79 14.98
N PRO A 213 -3.54 0.68 15.74
CA PRO A 213 -4.24 -0.55 15.40
C PRO A 213 -5.75 -0.41 15.60
N ARG A 214 -6.52 -0.85 14.60
CA ARG A 214 -7.99 -0.87 14.64
C ARG A 214 -8.50 -2.20 14.08
N PRO A 215 -9.57 -2.81 14.62
CA PRO A 215 -10.19 -3.98 14.00
C PRO A 215 -10.50 -3.73 12.51
N GLY A 216 -10.05 -4.64 11.65
CA GLY A 216 -10.21 -4.58 10.20
C GLY A 216 -9.15 -3.74 9.48
N ALA A 217 -8.28 -3.03 10.20
CA ALA A 217 -7.16 -2.34 9.55
C ALA A 217 -6.22 -3.35 8.88
N ILE A 218 -5.65 -2.96 7.75
CA ILE A 218 -4.61 -3.72 7.07
C ILE A 218 -3.28 -3.34 7.73
N VAL A 219 -2.58 -4.29 8.34
CA VAL A 219 -1.32 -4.05 9.05
C VAL A 219 -0.14 -4.49 8.19
N PHE A 220 0.91 -3.68 8.16
CA PHE A 220 2.11 -3.91 7.38
C PHE A 220 3.32 -4.05 8.30
N PHE A 221 4.16 -5.06 8.05
CA PHE A 221 5.25 -5.44 8.94
C PHE A 221 6.63 -5.36 8.28
N ALA A 222 7.62 -4.97 9.08
CA ALA A 222 9.05 -5.11 8.82
C ALA A 222 9.68 -5.87 9.99
N TRP A 223 10.21 -7.07 9.73
CA TRP A 223 10.57 -8.01 10.80
C TRP A 223 11.82 -7.60 11.59
N ASP A 224 12.63 -6.72 11.04
CA ASP A 224 13.79 -6.11 11.67
C ASP A 224 13.45 -4.82 12.44
N GLY A 225 12.17 -4.43 12.49
CA GLY A 225 11.71 -3.20 13.12
C GLY A 225 11.96 -1.95 12.27
N GLY A 226 12.18 -2.10 10.96
CA GLY A 226 12.20 -0.97 10.03
C GLY A 226 10.89 -0.18 10.09
N GLU A 227 10.99 1.14 9.98
CA GLU A 227 9.83 2.05 10.02
C GLU A 227 9.49 2.63 8.64
N SER A 228 10.27 2.31 7.60
CA SER A 228 10.00 2.76 6.24
C SER A 228 8.99 1.85 5.55
N VAL A 229 8.17 2.43 4.67
CA VAL A 229 7.32 1.66 3.75
C VAL A 229 8.13 0.74 2.85
N ASP A 230 9.38 1.10 2.55
CA ASP A 230 10.27 0.28 1.73
C ASP A 230 10.82 -0.94 2.48
N ASP A 231 10.71 -0.97 3.81
CA ASP A 231 11.15 -2.09 4.65
C ASP A 231 10.05 -3.17 4.80
N ILE A 232 8.84 -2.90 4.31
CA ILE A 232 7.69 -3.79 4.47
C ILE A 232 7.91 -5.13 3.77
N GLN A 233 7.79 -6.21 4.53
CA GLN A 233 7.99 -7.59 4.07
C GLN A 233 6.71 -8.41 4.10
N HIS A 234 5.72 -8.01 4.90
CA HIS A 234 4.51 -8.79 5.13
C HIS A 234 3.30 -7.91 5.45
N VAL A 235 2.11 -8.47 5.28
CA VAL A 235 0.83 -7.80 5.51
C VAL A 235 -0.17 -8.77 6.12
N GLY A 236 -1.09 -8.24 6.93
CA GLY A 236 -2.21 -8.98 7.49
C GLY A 236 -3.41 -8.08 7.77
N MET A 237 -4.44 -8.64 8.38
CA MET A 237 -5.59 -7.89 8.87
C MET A 237 -5.66 -7.95 10.39
N VAL A 238 -5.81 -6.79 11.03
CA VAL A 238 -5.97 -6.69 12.48
C VAL A 238 -7.33 -7.24 12.89
N ILE A 239 -7.34 -8.22 13.79
CA ILE A 239 -8.56 -8.70 14.45
C ILE A 239 -8.91 -7.75 15.60
N LYS A 240 -7.93 -7.50 16.48
CA LYS A 240 -8.09 -6.61 17.65
C LYS A 240 -6.72 -6.14 18.16
N LYS A 241 -6.74 -5.03 18.90
CA LYS A 241 -5.65 -4.66 19.82
C LYS A 241 -5.80 -5.54 21.08
N VAL A 242 -4.74 -6.23 21.50
CA VAL A 242 -4.71 -7.02 22.73
C VAL A 242 -4.31 -6.13 23.90
N ASP A 243 -3.23 -5.36 23.72
CA ASP A 243 -2.74 -4.33 24.64
C ASP A 243 -1.89 -3.30 23.85
N ASP A 244 -1.18 -2.41 24.54
CA ASP A 244 -0.38 -1.34 23.90
C ASP A 244 0.80 -1.84 23.06
N GLY A 245 1.31 -3.05 23.36
CA GLY A 245 2.43 -3.65 22.64
C GLY A 245 2.03 -4.78 21.70
N THR A 246 0.76 -5.22 21.71
CA THR A 246 0.35 -6.47 21.09
C THR A 246 -0.95 -6.35 20.31
N ILE A 247 -0.95 -6.89 19.08
CA ILE A 247 -2.13 -7.03 18.23
C ILE A 247 -2.39 -8.49 17.88
N GLU A 248 -3.65 -8.87 17.73
CA GLU A 248 -4.05 -10.15 17.16
C GLU A 248 -4.44 -9.92 15.68
N THR A 249 -3.89 -10.74 14.79
CA THR A 249 -4.02 -10.60 13.32
C THR A 249 -4.43 -11.91 12.66
N VAL A 250 -5.03 -11.80 11.49
CA VAL A 250 -5.18 -12.92 10.54
C VAL A 250 -4.37 -12.62 9.29
N GLU A 251 -3.49 -13.54 8.94
CA GLU A 251 -2.43 -13.36 7.95
C GLU A 251 -2.42 -14.54 6.99
N GLY A 252 -2.26 -14.27 5.70
CA GLY A 252 -1.95 -15.28 4.70
C GLY A 252 -0.44 -15.48 4.57
N ASN A 253 -0.01 -16.63 4.09
CA ASN A 253 1.41 -16.98 3.90
C ASN A 253 2.25 -16.89 5.19
N THR A 254 1.62 -17.09 6.34
CA THR A 254 2.30 -17.27 7.63
C THR A 254 2.42 -18.76 7.90
N ASP A 255 3.64 -19.27 7.97
CA ASP A 255 3.94 -20.70 7.97
C ASP A 255 3.26 -21.44 6.80
N ASN A 256 3.34 -20.85 5.60
CA ASN A 256 2.77 -21.34 4.35
C ASN A 256 1.24 -21.54 4.39
N ALA A 257 0.55 -20.77 5.25
CA ALA A 257 -0.88 -20.91 5.43
C ALA A 257 -1.55 -19.63 5.95
N VAL A 258 -2.88 -19.64 5.99
CA VAL A 258 -3.65 -18.63 6.71
C VAL A 258 -3.66 -18.97 8.18
N ARG A 259 -3.20 -18.04 9.01
CA ARG A 259 -3.02 -18.23 10.46
C ARG A 259 -3.51 -17.00 11.23
N VAL A 260 -3.92 -17.24 12.47
CA VAL A 260 -4.07 -16.20 13.48
C VAL A 260 -2.76 -16.09 14.25
N ARG A 261 -2.27 -14.87 14.47
CA ARG A 261 -1.05 -14.59 15.22
C ARG A 261 -1.26 -13.44 16.20
N GLU A 262 -0.56 -13.49 17.32
CA GLU A 262 -0.27 -12.30 18.10
C GLU A 262 1.08 -11.74 17.62
N ARG A 263 1.14 -10.44 17.38
CA ARG A 263 2.33 -9.74 16.88
C ARG A 263 2.64 -8.56 17.80
N SER A 264 3.95 -8.33 18.04
CA SER A 264 4.40 -7.08 18.66
C SER A 264 4.12 -5.91 17.72
N THR A 265 3.74 -4.76 18.27
CA THR A 265 3.64 -3.50 17.52
C THR A 265 5.01 -2.94 17.13
N ASP A 266 6.11 -3.40 17.73
CA ASP A 266 7.48 -2.96 17.41
C ASP A 266 7.96 -3.35 16.00
N VAL A 267 7.29 -4.31 15.36
CA VAL A 267 7.58 -4.76 13.99
C VAL A 267 6.57 -4.22 12.97
N VAL A 268 5.73 -3.26 13.38
CA VAL A 268 4.70 -2.68 12.52
C VAL A 268 5.21 -1.37 11.91
N VAL A 269 5.16 -1.29 10.58
CA VAL A 269 5.45 -0.07 9.83
C VAL A 269 4.25 0.88 9.85
N GLY A 270 3.04 0.33 9.76
CA GLY A 270 1.81 1.09 9.88
C GLY A 270 0.58 0.32 9.43
N TYR A 271 -0.52 1.07 9.30
CA TYR A 271 -1.85 0.55 9.08
C TYR A 271 -2.59 1.28 7.96
N GLY A 272 -3.22 0.51 7.09
CA GLY A 272 -4.25 0.97 6.15
C GLY A 272 -5.64 0.94 6.79
N TYR A 273 -6.44 1.98 6.55
CA TYR A 273 -7.77 2.17 7.16
C TYR A 273 -8.89 2.16 6.13
N PRO A 274 -9.50 1.00 5.83
CA PRO A 274 -10.77 0.94 5.13
C PRO A 274 -11.87 1.62 5.95
N ASP A 275 -12.71 2.43 5.30
CA ASP A 275 -13.79 3.17 5.98
C ASP A 275 -15.04 2.29 6.16
N TYR A 276 -14.94 1.28 7.03
CA TYR A 276 -16.03 0.36 7.34
C TYR A 276 -17.25 1.06 7.97
N ARG A 277 -18.42 0.44 7.81
CA ARG A 277 -19.60 0.84 8.58
C ARG A 277 -19.40 0.50 10.06
N SER A 278 -19.77 1.45 10.93
CA SER A 278 -19.82 1.26 12.39
C SER A 278 -20.93 0.31 12.84
#